data_AF-A0A2V8UIR4-F1
#
_entry.id   AF-A0A2V8UIR4-F1
#
_cell.length_a   1.000
_cell.length_b   1.000
_cell.length_c   1.000
_cell.angle_alpha   90.00
_cell.angle_beta   90.00
_cell.angle_gamma   90.00
#
_symmetry.space_group_name_H-M   'P 1'
#
loop_
_entity.id
_entity.type
_entity.pdbx_description
1 polymer ?
#
loop_
_entity_poly.entity_id
_entity_poly.type
_entity_poly.pdbx_seq_one_letter_code
_entity_poly.pdbx_strand_id
1 'polypeptide(L)'
;MPVLTTGVAERETQSVQDRLTAEAHILKGEVADVDPARLENWAKEASTRSQTRVTIVDPQGTVLADSERDPETMENHANRTEILQAHRGQVGVFIRYSTTLSRDLCYVALTFPYRGAASFIRL
;
A
#
# COMPACT_ATOMS: atom_id res chain seq x y z
N MET A 1 32.57 10.75 16.06
CA MET A 1 32.64 11.10 14.62
C MET A 1 31.22 11.08 14.09
N PRO A 2 30.69 12.20 13.55
CA PRO A 2 29.32 12.21 13.05
C PRO A 2 29.28 11.51 11.68
N VAL A 3 28.34 10.58 11.55
CA VAL A 3 28.18 9.69 10.41
C VAL A 3 27.42 10.46 9.31
N LEU A 4 28.10 10.80 8.21
CA LEU A 4 27.52 11.45 7.03
C LEU A 4 26.47 10.57 6.30
N THR A 5 26.33 9.31 6.70
CA THR A 5 25.51 8.27 6.04
C THR A 5 24.01 8.38 6.32
N THR A 6 23.61 8.96 7.46
CA THR A 6 22.20 9.00 7.89
C THR A 6 21.33 9.82 6.94
N GLY A 7 21.82 10.98 6.48
CA GLY A 7 21.04 11.88 5.64
C GLY A 7 20.82 11.40 4.19
N VAL A 8 21.59 10.42 3.70
CA VAL A 8 21.37 9.82 2.37
C VAL A 8 20.29 8.75 2.44
N ALA A 9 20.37 7.84 3.41
CA ALA A 9 19.37 6.79 3.61
C ALA A 9 17.97 7.37 3.91
N GLU A 10 17.89 8.42 4.72
CA GLU A 10 16.63 9.13 4.99
C GLU A 10 16.01 9.71 3.72
N ARG A 11 16.83 10.29 2.82
CA ARG A 11 16.35 10.84 1.54
C ARG A 11 15.89 9.75 0.58
N GLU A 12 16.58 8.61 0.54
CA GLU A 12 16.15 7.46 -0.26
C GLU A 12 14.79 6.95 0.19
N THR A 13 14.60 6.76 1.50
CA THR A 13 13.32 6.33 2.07
C THR A 13 12.22 7.36 1.80
N GLN A 14 12.50 8.64 1.97
CA GLN A 14 11.55 9.71 1.65
C GLN A 14 11.15 9.69 0.17
N SER A 15 12.12 9.53 -0.74
CA SER A 15 11.84 9.46 -2.18
C SER A 15 10.99 8.25 -2.55
N VAL A 16 11.20 7.10 -1.89
CA VAL A 16 10.34 5.92 -2.08
C VAL A 16 8.94 6.19 -1.56
N GLN A 17 8.80 6.76 -0.36
CA GLN A 17 7.52 7.10 0.23
C GLN A 17 6.72 8.09 -0.65
N ASP A 18 7.37 9.14 -1.15
CA ASP A 18 6.73 10.15 -2.00
C ASP A 18 6.23 9.54 -3.31
N ARG A 19 7.04 8.67 -3.93
CA ARG A 19 6.67 7.94 -5.15
C ARG A 19 5.48 7.01 -4.90
N LEU A 20 5.53 6.19 -3.86
CA LEU A 20 4.42 5.29 -3.50
C LEU A 20 3.15 6.08 -3.16
N THR A 21 3.27 7.22 -2.52
CA THR A 21 2.12 8.09 -2.22
C THR A 21 1.49 8.62 -3.51
N ALA A 22 2.29 9.10 -4.46
CA ALA A 22 1.79 9.56 -5.76
C ALA A 22 1.11 8.43 -6.55
N GLU A 23 1.73 7.24 -6.60
CA GLU A 23 1.16 6.06 -7.25
C GLU A 23 -0.16 5.64 -6.59
N ALA A 24 -0.22 5.60 -5.26
CA ALA A 24 -1.45 5.27 -4.53
C ALA A 24 -2.58 6.26 -4.83
N HIS A 25 -2.27 7.55 -5.00
CA HIS A 25 -3.27 8.57 -5.37
C HIS A 25 -3.85 8.36 -6.77
N ILE A 26 -3.04 7.92 -7.72
CA ILE A 26 -3.50 7.60 -9.08
C ILE A 26 -4.35 6.33 -9.03
N LEU A 27 -3.79 5.26 -8.47
CA LEU A 27 -4.41 3.94 -8.47
C LEU A 27 -5.72 3.90 -7.65
N LYS A 28 -5.83 4.66 -6.57
CA LYS A 28 -7.10 4.73 -5.80
C LYS A 28 -8.25 5.33 -6.62
N GLY A 29 -7.94 6.21 -7.58
CA GLY A 29 -8.94 6.78 -8.49
C GLY A 29 -9.40 5.75 -9.52
N GLU A 30 -8.48 4.93 -10.02
CA GLU A 30 -8.77 3.87 -10.99
C GLU A 30 -9.60 2.74 -10.38
N VAL A 31 -9.27 2.31 -9.16
CA VAL A 31 -9.91 1.14 -8.53
C VAL A 31 -11.33 1.41 -8.03
N ALA A 32 -11.69 2.67 -7.78
CA ALA A 32 -12.99 3.04 -7.20
C ALA A 32 -14.19 2.52 -8.01
N ASP A 33 -14.02 2.42 -9.34
CA ASP A 33 -15.06 2.00 -10.29
C ASP A 33 -14.87 0.55 -10.82
N VAL A 34 -13.89 -0.19 -10.30
CA VAL A 34 -13.62 -1.56 -10.73
C VAL A 34 -14.68 -2.52 -10.19
N ASP A 35 -15.14 -3.45 -11.03
CA ASP A 35 -16.06 -4.51 -10.59
C ASP A 35 -15.33 -5.48 -9.64
N PRO A 36 -15.94 -5.90 -8.51
CA PRO A 36 -15.37 -6.92 -7.62
C PRO A 36 -14.83 -8.16 -8.32
N ALA A 37 -15.51 -8.66 -9.35
CA ALA A 37 -15.08 -9.84 -10.11
C ALA A 37 -13.77 -9.61 -10.91
N ARG A 38 -13.38 -8.35 -11.10
CA ARG A 38 -12.17 -7.93 -11.83
C ARG A 38 -11.09 -7.37 -10.91
N LEU A 39 -11.37 -7.21 -9.62
CA LEU A 39 -10.50 -6.49 -8.69
C LEU A 39 -9.12 -7.12 -8.56
N GLU A 40 -9.04 -8.46 -8.53
CA GLU A 40 -7.77 -9.18 -8.44
C GLU A 40 -6.93 -9.02 -9.72
N ASN A 41 -7.56 -9.12 -10.89
CA ASN A 41 -6.87 -8.89 -12.16
C ASN A 41 -6.40 -7.44 -12.29
N TRP A 42 -7.24 -6.48 -11.86
CA TRP A 42 -6.86 -5.08 -11.82
C TRP A 42 -5.64 -4.85 -10.91
N ALA A 43 -5.59 -5.48 -9.73
CA ALA A 43 -4.45 -5.35 -8.81
C ALA A 43 -3.15 -5.87 -9.45
N LYS A 44 -3.20 -6.99 -10.18
CA LYS A 44 -2.06 -7.56 -10.93
C LYS A 44 -1.59 -6.63 -12.06
N GLU A 45 -2.54 -6.06 -12.82
CA GLU A 45 -2.24 -5.10 -13.87
C GLU A 45 -1.65 -3.79 -13.31
N ALA A 46 -2.23 -3.27 -12.23
CA ALA A 46 -1.77 -2.08 -11.52
C ALA A 46 -0.34 -2.27 -11.02
N SER A 47 -0.06 -3.42 -10.39
CA SER A 47 1.27 -3.78 -9.91
C SER A 47 2.33 -3.79 -11.01
N THR A 48 1.95 -4.27 -12.21
CA THR A 48 2.85 -4.27 -13.37
C THR A 48 3.22 -2.84 -13.80
N ARG A 49 2.23 -1.92 -13.79
CA ARG A 49 2.42 -0.52 -14.18
C ARG A 49 3.19 0.29 -13.13
N SER A 50 2.91 0.07 -11.84
CA SER A 50 3.56 0.79 -10.74
C SER A 50 4.90 0.18 -10.33
N GLN A 51 5.20 -1.06 -10.75
CA GLN A 51 6.35 -1.83 -10.26
C GLN A 51 6.34 -1.98 -8.73
N THR A 52 5.14 -2.09 -8.14
CA THR A 52 4.93 -2.25 -6.70
C THR A 52 3.88 -3.32 -6.45
N ARG A 53 3.89 -3.94 -5.27
CA ARG A 53 2.76 -4.74 -4.82
C ARG A 53 1.54 -3.85 -4.65
N VAL A 54 0.35 -4.35 -4.99
CA VAL A 54 -0.92 -3.64 -4.79
C VAL A 54 -1.85 -4.56 -4.01
N THR A 55 -2.38 -4.07 -2.90
CA THR A 55 -3.35 -4.79 -2.07
C THR A 55 -4.58 -3.89 -1.85
N ILE A 56 -5.78 -4.44 -2.05
CA ILE A 56 -7.04 -3.77 -1.73
C ILE A 56 -7.63 -4.41 -0.47
N VAL A 57 -8.01 -3.56 0.48
CA VAL A 57 -8.45 -3.97 1.81
C VAL A 57 -9.81 -3.33 2.12
N ASP A 58 -10.73 -4.10 2.69
CA ASP A 58 -12.04 -3.63 3.14
C ASP A 58 -11.96 -2.87 4.48
N PRO A 59 -13.05 -2.23 4.95
CA PRO A 59 -13.02 -1.49 6.22
C PRO A 59 -12.79 -2.37 7.46
N GLN A 60 -12.97 -3.69 7.36
CA GLN A 60 -12.74 -4.65 8.43
C GLN A 60 -11.32 -5.22 8.39
N GLY A 61 -10.48 -4.79 7.44
CA GLY A 61 -9.12 -5.27 7.24
C GLY A 61 -9.01 -6.55 6.40
N THR A 62 -10.11 -7.07 5.86
CA THR A 62 -10.08 -8.23 4.95
C THR A 62 -9.44 -7.83 3.63
N VAL A 63 -8.55 -8.67 3.11
CA VAL A 63 -7.94 -8.45 1.81
C VAL A 63 -8.94 -8.86 0.73
N LEU A 64 -9.31 -7.93 -0.14
CA LEU A 64 -10.23 -8.16 -1.26
C LEU A 64 -9.49 -8.55 -2.54
N ALA A 65 -8.26 -8.07 -2.70
CA ALA A 65 -7.38 -8.37 -3.83
C ALA A 65 -5.93 -8.12 -3.44
N ASP A 66 -5.01 -8.91 -4.00
CA ASP A 66 -3.57 -8.70 -3.87
C ASP A 66 -2.86 -9.11 -5.16
N SER A 67 -1.86 -8.35 -5.56
CA SER A 67 -1.15 -8.58 -6.83
C SER A 67 -0.17 -9.75 -6.79
N GLU A 68 0.24 -10.21 -5.60
CA GLU A 68 1.29 -11.23 -5.42
C GLU A 68 0.81 -12.51 -4.72
N ARG A 69 -0.26 -12.43 -3.93
CA ARG A 69 -0.73 -13.50 -3.06
C ARG A 69 -2.23 -13.71 -3.23
N ASP A 70 -2.68 -14.91 -2.88
CA ASP A 70 -4.10 -15.23 -2.84
C ASP A 70 -4.76 -14.54 -1.62
N PRO A 71 -5.72 -13.62 -1.82
CA PRO A 71 -6.43 -12.93 -0.74
C PRO A 71 -7.05 -13.87 0.31
N GLU A 72 -7.54 -15.04 -0.09
CA GLU A 72 -8.21 -16.00 0.81
C GLU A 72 -7.26 -16.60 1.85
N THR A 73 -5.96 -16.56 1.57
CA THR A 73 -4.91 -17.10 2.44
C THR A 73 -4.25 -16.04 3.33
N MET A 74 -4.59 -14.78 3.14
CA MET A 74 -3.92 -13.66 3.81
C MET A 74 -4.51 -13.37 5.19
N GLU A 75 -3.64 -13.00 6.13
CA GLU A 75 -4.06 -12.47 7.42
C GLU A 75 -4.84 -11.16 7.25
N ASN A 76 -5.76 -10.90 8.17
CA ASN A 76 -6.45 -9.62 8.23
C ASN A 76 -5.46 -8.46 8.50
N HIS A 77 -5.66 -7.34 7.79
CA HIS A 77 -4.79 -6.16 7.78
C HIS A 77 -5.28 -5.00 8.65
N ALA A 78 -6.36 -5.15 9.42
CA ALA A 78 -6.94 -4.07 10.24
C ALA A 78 -5.94 -3.46 11.23
N ASN A 79 -4.98 -4.26 11.72
CA ASN A 79 -3.98 -3.82 12.70
C ASN A 79 -2.67 -3.31 12.06
N ARG A 80 -2.59 -3.25 10.72
CA ARG A 80 -1.42 -2.68 10.05
C ARG A 80 -1.38 -1.17 10.31
N THR A 81 -0.21 -0.65 10.71
CA THR A 81 -0.03 0.75 11.09
C THR A 81 -0.48 1.72 9.99
N GLU A 82 -0.11 1.42 8.74
CA GLU A 82 -0.51 2.19 7.56
C GLU A 82 -2.03 2.17 7.33
N ILE A 83 -2.70 1.03 7.57
CA ILE A 83 -4.16 0.91 7.43
C ILE A 83 -4.87 1.71 8.53
N LEU A 84 -4.40 1.63 9.78
CA LEU A 84 -4.96 2.39 10.90
C LEU A 84 -4.86 3.91 10.69
N GLN A 85 -3.76 4.38 10.10
CA GLN A 85 -3.59 5.79 9.73
C GLN A 85 -4.52 6.17 8.58
N ALA A 86 -4.60 5.35 7.52
CA ALA A 86 -5.51 5.57 6.40
C ALA A 86 -6.98 5.61 6.83
N HIS A 87 -7.35 4.79 7.82
CA HIS A 87 -8.69 4.79 8.41
C HIS A 87 -9.06 6.14 9.06
N ARG A 88 -8.07 6.91 9.54
CA ARG A 88 -8.26 8.26 10.09
C ARG A 88 -8.30 9.34 9.01
N GLY A 89 -8.32 8.96 7.73
CA GLY A 89 -8.30 9.89 6.59
C GLY A 89 -6.92 10.47 6.28
N GLN A 90 -5.84 9.91 6.85
CA GLN A 90 -4.46 10.36 6.61
C GLN A 90 -3.81 9.53 5.51
N VAL A 91 -2.67 9.99 4.98
CA VAL A 91 -1.76 9.09 4.26
C VAL A 91 -1.13 8.17 5.29
N GLY A 92 -1.43 6.88 5.19
CA GLY A 92 -0.86 5.88 6.08
C GLY A 92 0.51 5.44 5.62
N VAL A 93 1.50 5.44 6.51
CA VAL A 93 2.87 5.01 6.19
C VAL A 93 3.42 4.11 7.29
N PHE A 94 4.09 3.04 6.88
CA PHE A 94 4.89 2.21 7.76
C PHE A 94 6.20 1.81 7.07
N ILE A 95 7.33 2.03 7.74
CA ILE A 95 8.65 1.65 7.25
C ILE A 95 9.15 0.48 8.10
N ARG A 96 9.59 -0.59 7.46
CA ARG A 96 10.14 -1.78 8.12
C ARG A 96 11.46 -2.19 7.49
N TYR A 97 12.49 -2.35 8.31
CA TYR A 97 13.74 -2.95 7.88
C TYR A 97 13.53 -4.43 7.50
N SER A 98 13.97 -4.82 6.30
CA SER A 98 14.04 -6.21 5.84
C SER A 98 15.43 -6.77 6.07
N THR A 99 15.54 -7.78 6.93
CA THR A 99 16.82 -8.47 7.18
C THR A 99 17.28 -9.30 6.00
N THR A 100 16.36 -9.85 5.19
CA THR A 100 16.68 -10.65 4.01
C THR A 100 17.12 -9.81 2.83
N LEU A 101 16.55 -8.62 2.66
CA LEU A 101 16.92 -7.69 1.59
C LEU A 101 17.94 -6.62 2.05
N SER A 102 18.29 -6.61 3.34
CA SER A 102 19.18 -5.64 3.98
C SER A 102 18.83 -4.18 3.64
N ARG A 103 17.54 -3.85 3.61
CA ARG A 103 17.05 -2.51 3.27
C ARG A 103 15.69 -2.23 3.91
N ASP A 104 15.34 -0.96 4.02
CA ASP A 104 14.00 -0.55 4.43
C ASP A 104 12.97 -0.82 3.34
N LEU A 105 11.80 -1.29 3.78
CA LEU A 105 10.60 -1.42 2.96
C LEU A 105 9.60 -0.38 3.43
N CYS A 106 9.09 0.40 2.49
CA CYS A 106 8.04 1.39 2.74
C CYS A 106 6.70 0.78 2.34
N TYR A 107 5.70 0.95 3.19
CA TYR A 107 4.31 0.62 2.92
C TYR A 107 3.47 1.89 2.99
N VAL A 108 2.66 2.14 1.97
CA VAL A 108 1.76 3.30 1.92
C VAL A 108 0.32 2.82 1.79
N ALA A 109 -0.59 3.41 2.55
CA ALA A 109 -2.02 3.15 2.43
C ALA A 109 -2.83 4.44 2.32
N LEU A 110 -3.81 4.44 1.42
CA LEU A 110 -4.79 5.51 1.25
C LEU A 110 -6.20 4.95 1.32
N THR A 111 -7.11 5.71 1.93
CA THR A 111 -8.54 5.40 1.88
C THR A 111 -9.19 5.91 0.58
N PHE A 112 -10.17 5.16 0.10
CA PHE A 112 -11.03 5.52 -1.03
C PHE A 112 -12.43 4.91 -0.86
N PRO A 113 -13.48 5.54 -1.42
CA PRO A 113 -14.82 4.94 -1.42
C PRO A 113 -14.89 3.79 -2.43
N TYR A 114 -15.39 2.64 -2.00
CA TYR A 114 -15.63 1.47 -2.85
C TYR A 114 -16.94 0.81 -2.44
N ARG A 115 -17.83 0.58 -3.40
CA ARG A 115 -19.11 -0.13 -3.16
C ARG A 115 -19.94 0.46 -2.00
N GLY A 116 -19.84 1.77 -1.76
CA GLY A 116 -20.57 2.47 -0.70
C GLY A 116 -19.94 2.41 0.69
N ALA A 117 -18.74 1.84 0.83
CA ALA A 117 -17.97 1.81 2.08
C ALA A 117 -16.56 2.38 1.88
N ALA A 118 -15.88 2.71 2.98
CA ALA A 118 -14.47 3.09 2.93
C ALA A 118 -13.59 1.84 2.77
N SER A 119 -12.79 1.80 1.72
CA SER A 119 -11.78 0.77 1.49
C SER A 119 -10.39 1.40 1.47
N PHE A 120 -9.35 0.56 1.43
CA PHE A 120 -7.96 0.99 1.43
C PHE A 120 -7.21 0.37 0.28
N ILE A 121 -6.42 1.19 -0.42
CA ILE A 121 -5.36 0.71 -1.29
C ILE A 121 -4.05 0.77 -0.51
N ARG A 122 -3.26 -0.29 -0.62
CA ARG A 122 -1.96 -0.44 0.03
C ARG A 122 -0.91 -0.82 -1.00
N LEU A 123 0.21 -0.11 -0.99
CA LEU A 123 1.42 -0.37 -1.79
C LEU A 123 2.58 -0.76 -0.88
#